data_AF-A0A0C2BGW6-F1
#
_entry.id   AF-A0A0C2BGW6-F1
#
_cell.length_a   1.000
_cell.length_b   1.000
_cell.length_c   1.000
_cell.angle_alpha   90.00
_cell.angle_beta   90.00
_cell.angle_gamma   90.00
#
_symmetry.space_group_name_H-M   'P 1'
#
loop_
_entity.id
_entity.type
_entity.pdbx_description
1 polymer ?
#
loop_
_entity_poly.entity_id
_entity_poly.type
_entity_poly.pdbx_seq_one_letter_code
_entity_poly.pdbx_strand_id
1 'polypeptide(L)'
;FNRDLINRINVDGTALLMESCKRVGVPRFIYASSVGVIFTGKELINATEDYPYPDESEYFSAYCSSKARAERLVLAANCDELRTVALRLRGIYGPGEPRSTDRAV
;
A
#
# COMPACT_ATOMS: atom_id res chain seq x y z
N PHE A 1 -11.11 -12.95 -5.63
CA PHE A 1 -10.06 -13.19 -4.61
C PHE A 1 -10.68 -13.23 -3.22
N ASN A 2 -10.10 -14.00 -2.29
CA ASN A 2 -10.56 -14.07 -0.91
C ASN A 2 -10.22 -12.76 -0.17
N ARG A 3 -11.25 -11.99 0.22
CA ARG A 3 -11.10 -10.67 0.87
C ARG A 3 -10.43 -10.77 2.24
N ASP A 4 -10.71 -11.83 2.99
CA ASP A 4 -10.17 -12.01 4.33
C ASP A 4 -8.68 -12.32 4.26
N LEU A 5 -8.28 -13.19 3.33
CA LEU A 5 -6.86 -13.48 3.10
C LEU A 5 -6.09 -12.23 2.67
N ILE A 6 -6.67 -11.41 1.79
CA ILE A 6 -6.07 -10.12 1.37
C ILE A 6 -5.86 -9.21 2.58
N ASN A 7 -6.86 -9.05 3.46
CA ASN A 7 -6.73 -8.18 4.63
C ASN A 7 -5.72 -8.73 5.63
N ARG A 8 -5.75 -10.05 5.91
CA ARG A 8 -4.79 -10.69 6.81
C ARG A 8 -3.35 -10.48 6.37
N ILE A 9 -3.08 -10.56 5.07
CA ILE A 9 -1.73 -10.36 4.53
C ILE A 9 -1.38 -8.87 4.49
N ASN A 10 -2.21 -8.04 3.85
CA ASN A 10 -1.84 -6.68 3.52
C ASN A 10 -2.01 -5.71 4.69
N VAL A 11 -3.01 -5.91 5.55
CA VAL A 11 -3.33 -5.01 6.67
C VAL A 11 -2.68 -5.54 7.95
N ASP A 12 -3.09 -6.73 8.39
CA ASP A 12 -2.61 -7.29 9.66
C ASP A 12 -1.10 -7.59 9.60
N GLY A 13 -0.62 -8.12 8.47
CA GLY A 13 0.80 -8.33 8.23
C GLY A 13 1.62 -7.03 8.27
N THR A 14 1.11 -5.94 7.69
CA THR A 14 1.79 -4.63 7.76
C THR A 14 1.84 -4.11 9.21
N ALA A 15 0.73 -4.22 9.95
CA ALA A 15 0.70 -3.82 11.35
C ALA A 15 1.70 -4.63 12.20
N LEU A 16 1.76 -5.95 11.99
CA LEU A 16 2.70 -6.83 12.70
C LEU A 16 4.16 -6.49 12.40
N LEU A 17 4.48 -6.15 11.14
CA LEU A 17 5.83 -5.72 10.76
C LEU A 17 6.21 -4.41 11.43
N MET A 18 5.32 -3.41 11.45
CA MET A 18 5.59 -2.14 12.14
C MET A 18 5.82 -2.34 13.64
N GLU A 19 4.98 -3.14 14.32
CA GLU A 19 5.18 -3.45 15.73
C GLU A 19 6.49 -4.19 16.00
N SER A 20 6.88 -5.07 15.09
CA SER A 20 8.19 -5.75 15.17
C SER A 20 9.34 -4.76 14.99
N CYS A 21 9.26 -3.85 14.02
CA CYS A 21 10.24 -2.78 13.81
C CYS A 21 10.43 -1.92 15.07
N LYS A 22 9.33 -1.51 15.72
CA LYS A 22 9.39 -0.77 16.99
C LYS A 22 10.10 -1.57 18.08
N ARG A 23 9.73 -2.85 18.27
CA ARG A 23 10.33 -3.72 19.31
C ARG A 23 11.84 -3.90 19.14
N VAL A 24 12.33 -3.97 17.90
CA VAL A 24 13.76 -4.17 17.62
C VAL A 24 14.53 -2.88 17.36
N GLY A 25 13.88 -1.72 17.47
CA GLY A 25 14.51 -0.41 17.27
C GLY A 25 14.89 -0.09 15.81
N VAL A 26 14.15 -0.63 14.83
CA VAL A 26 14.31 -0.22 13.42
C VAL A 26 13.82 1.22 13.28
N PRO A 27 14.64 2.16 12.79
CA PRO A 27 14.30 3.58 12.84
C PRO A 27 13.42 4.05 11.67
N ARG A 28 13.27 3.24 10.62
CA ARG A 28 12.62 3.64 9.36
C ARG A 28 11.80 2.51 8.75
N PHE A 29 10.58 2.82 8.34
CA PHE A 29 9.67 1.90 7.66
C PHE A 29 9.18 2.51 6.34
N ILE A 30 9.61 1.94 5.21
CA ILE A 30 9.20 2.39 3.87
C ILE A 30 8.15 1.41 3.36
N TYR A 31 6.91 1.88 3.22
CA TYR A 31 5.80 1.07 2.75
C TYR A 31 5.62 1.16 1.24
N ALA A 32 5.76 0.04 0.55
CA ALA A 32 5.39 -0.09 -0.85
C ALA A 32 3.86 -0.13 -0.99
N SER A 33 3.26 1.05 -1.14
CA SER A 33 1.85 1.24 -1.40
C SER A 33 1.54 1.11 -2.90
N SER A 34 0.39 1.62 -3.33
CA SER A 34 -0.06 1.59 -4.72
C SER A 34 -0.85 2.84 -5.06
N VAL A 35 -0.81 3.29 -6.32
CA VAL A 35 -1.78 4.30 -6.81
C VAL A 35 -3.24 3.85 -6.67
N GLY A 36 -3.49 2.55 -6.51
CA GLY A 36 -4.83 2.00 -6.28
C GLY A 36 -5.50 2.50 -4.99
N VAL A 37 -4.75 3.08 -4.04
CA VAL A 37 -5.33 3.59 -2.78
C VAL A 37 -6.24 4.80 -2.93
N ILE A 38 -6.23 5.46 -4.09
CA ILE A 38 -7.14 6.57 -4.43
C ILE A 38 -8.01 6.27 -5.65
N PHE A 39 -7.94 5.06 -6.22
CA PHE A 39 -8.61 4.72 -7.46
C PHE A 39 -9.99 4.10 -7.24
N THR A 40 -11.02 4.75 -7.78
CA THR A 40 -12.43 4.35 -7.70
C THR A 40 -12.99 3.81 -9.01
N GLY A 41 -12.13 3.48 -9.98
CA GLY A 41 -12.56 3.09 -11.34
C GLY A 41 -12.81 4.26 -12.28
N LYS A 42 -12.73 5.50 -11.78
CA LYS A 42 -12.81 6.73 -12.57
C LYS A 42 -11.43 7.31 -12.84
N GLU A 43 -11.31 8.11 -13.89
CA GLU A 43 -10.07 8.78 -14.25
C GLU A 43 -9.58 9.68 -13.10
N LEU A 44 -8.27 9.64 -12.85
CA LEU A 44 -7.58 10.54 -11.93
C LEU A 44 -6.78 11.54 -12.76
N ILE A 45 -7.21 12.80 -12.76
CA ILE A 45 -6.56 13.88 -13.52
C ILE A 45 -5.74 14.73 -12.54
N ASN A 46 -4.44 14.85 -12.78
CA ASN A 46 -3.52 15.65 -11.97
C ASN A 46 -3.60 15.35 -10.46
N ALA A 47 -3.89 14.09 -10.08
CA ALA A 47 -3.97 13.68 -8.69
C ALA A 47 -2.57 13.70 -8.03
N THR A 48 -2.48 14.30 -6.86
CA THR A 48 -1.27 14.37 -6.02
C THR A 48 -1.44 13.51 -4.77
N GLU A 49 -0.44 13.49 -3.89
CA GLU A 49 -0.44 12.75 -2.64
C GLU A 49 -1.58 13.17 -1.69
N ASP A 50 -2.00 14.44 -1.77
CA ASP A 50 -3.09 15.02 -0.97
C ASP A 50 -4.50 14.62 -1.43
N TYR A 51 -4.61 13.88 -2.53
CA TYR A 51 -5.91 13.40 -3.01
C TYR A 51 -6.58 12.52 -1.95
N PRO A 52 -7.85 12.78 -1.59
CA PRO A 52 -8.50 12.11 -0.48
C PRO A 52 -8.65 10.61 -0.76
N TYR A 53 -8.53 9.81 0.29
CA TYR A 53 -8.93 8.42 0.20
C TYR A 53 -10.44 8.34 -0.04
N PRO A 54 -10.92 7.48 -0.95
CA PRO A 54 -12.34 7.29 -1.19
C PRO A 54 -13.00 6.50 -0.05
N ASP A 55 -14.33 6.48 -0.07
CA ASP A 55 -15.11 5.64 0.84
C ASP A 55 -14.84 4.15 0.59
N GLU A 56 -15.01 3.34 1.64
CA GLU A 56 -14.71 1.90 1.57
C GLU A 56 -15.56 1.16 0.53
N SER A 57 -16.76 1.65 0.23
CA SER A 57 -17.65 1.11 -0.81
C SER A 57 -17.25 1.49 -2.23
N GLU A 58 -16.38 2.49 -2.41
CA GLU A 58 -16.01 3.04 -3.71
C GLU A 58 -14.71 2.43 -4.27
N TYR A 59 -13.96 1.68 -3.46
CA TYR A 59 -12.73 1.05 -3.93
C TYR A 59 -13.02 0.05 -5.06
N PHE A 60 -12.27 0.20 -6.16
CA PHE A 60 -12.37 -0.67 -7.33
C PHE A 60 -12.13 -2.16 -7.02
N SER A 61 -11.35 -2.47 -5.97
CA SER A 61 -11.09 -3.85 -5.57
C SER A 61 -10.75 -3.97 -4.08
N ALA A 62 -10.90 -5.19 -3.55
CA ALA A 62 -10.46 -5.55 -2.20
C ALA A 62 -8.95 -5.30 -1.97
N TYR A 63 -8.13 -5.44 -3.03
CA TYR A 63 -6.72 -5.09 -2.97
C TYR A 63 -6.52 -3.60 -2.72
N CYS A 64 -7.20 -2.74 -3.49
CA CYS A 64 -7.12 -1.28 -3.35
C CYS A 64 -7.53 -0.83 -1.93
N SER A 65 -8.67 -1.31 -1.44
CA SER A 65 -9.14 -1.08 -0.06
C SER A 65 -8.10 -1.54 0.97
N SER A 66 -7.54 -2.75 0.82
CA SER A 66 -6.55 -3.27 1.78
C SER A 66 -5.24 -2.47 1.79
N LYS A 67 -4.77 -2.00 0.62
CA LYS A 67 -3.58 -1.15 0.52
C LYS A 67 -3.83 0.22 1.14
N ALA A 68 -5.02 0.79 0.95
CA ALA A 68 -5.38 2.07 1.55
C ALA A 68 -5.44 1.98 3.09
N ARG A 69 -6.05 0.93 3.64
CA ARG A 69 -6.08 0.68 5.09
C ARG A 69 -4.68 0.55 5.68
N ALA A 70 -3.83 -0.27 5.04
CA ALA A 70 -2.45 -0.45 5.48
C ALA A 70 -1.62 0.85 5.37
N GLU A 71 -1.79 1.62 4.30
CA GLU A 71 -1.13 2.93 4.13
C GLU A 71 -1.52 3.90 5.25
N ARG A 72 -2.81 4.00 5.58
CA ARG A 72 -3.27 4.85 6.69
C ARG A 72 -2.65 4.44 8.04
N LEU A 73 -2.53 3.14 8.31
CA LEU A 73 -1.86 2.63 9.51
C LEU A 73 -0.37 3.03 9.53
N VAL A 74 0.32 2.92 8.40
CA VAL A 74 1.73 3.28 8.29
C VAL A 74 1.93 4.78 8.53
N LEU A 75 1.14 5.64 7.88
CA LEU A 75 1.26 7.09 8.03
C LEU A 75 0.92 7.54 9.46
N ALA A 76 -0.08 6.92 10.10
CA ALA A 76 -0.43 7.20 11.48
C ALA A 76 0.65 6.75 12.49
N ALA A 77 1.51 5.79 12.12
CA ALA A 77 2.59 5.29 12.96
C ALA A 77 3.89 6.11 12.90
N ASN A 78 3.93 7.19 12.10
CA ASN A 78 5.12 8.04 11.98
C ASN A 78 5.40 8.80 13.30
N CYS A 79 6.53 8.51 13.93
CA CYS A 79 7.00 9.18 15.13
C CYS A 79 8.54 9.27 15.16
N ASP A 80 9.13 9.80 16.24
CA ASP A 80 10.58 9.94 16.34
C ASP A 80 11.30 8.58 16.46
N GLU A 81 10.63 7.59 17.05
CA GLU A 81 11.12 6.23 17.23
C GLU A 81 11.00 5.38 15.96
N LEU A 82 10.02 5.67 15.09
CA LEU A 82 9.80 4.99 13.82
C LEU A 82 9.33 5.99 12.77
N ARG A 83 10.25 6.42 11.90
CA ARG A 83 9.90 7.27 10.74
C ARG A 83 9.27 6.41 9.66
N THR A 84 8.11 6.82 9.15
CA THR A 84 7.40 6.07 8.12
C THR A 84 7.17 6.90 6.86
N VAL A 85 7.09 6.21 5.73
CA VAL A 85 6.71 6.81 4.43
C VAL A 85 5.98 5.76 3.60
N ALA A 86 5.03 6.20 2.76
CA ALA A 86 4.34 5.35 1.81
C ALA A 86 4.66 5.78 0.36
N LEU A 87 5.03 4.81 -0.47
CA LEU A 87 5.33 5.00 -1.89
C LEU A 87 4.18 4.44 -2.73
N ARG A 88 3.40 5.30 -3.39
CA ARG A 88 2.27 4.90 -4.25
C ARG A 88 2.78 4.49 -5.64
N LEU A 89 3.23 3.25 -5.77
CA LEU A 89 3.78 2.73 -7.03
C LEU A 89 2.68 2.44 -8.07
N ARG A 90 2.99 2.67 -9.35
CA ARG A 90 2.13 2.33 -10.50
C ARG A 90 2.89 1.49 -11.50
N GLY A 91 2.27 0.41 -11.96
CA GLY A 91 2.64 -0.29 -13.20
C GLY A 91 4.14 -0.58 -13.33
N ILE A 92 4.73 -1.22 -12.31
CA ILE A 92 6.13 -1.66 -12.37
C ILE A 92 6.24 -2.70 -13.49
N TYR A 93 7.18 -2.51 -14.40
CA TYR A 93 7.48 -3.41 -15.53
C TYR A 93 8.99 -3.63 -15.62
N GLY A 94 9.39 -4.66 -16.35
CA GLY A 94 10.80 -5.01 -16.57
C GLY A 94 11.08 -6.49 -16.33
N PRO A 95 12.34 -6.93 -16.53
CA PRO A 95 12.74 -8.32 -16.36
C PRO A 95 12.24 -8.95 -15.06
N GLY A 96 11.55 -10.09 -15.17
CA GLY A 96 10.98 -10.82 -14.04
C GLY A 96 9.55 -10.45 -13.64
N GLU A 97 8.92 -9.46 -14.28
CA GLU A 97 7.50 -9.16 -14.07
C GLU A 97 6.63 -10.07 -14.95
N PRO A 98 5.84 -11.00 -14.39
CA PRO A 98 5.22 -12.10 -15.14
C PRO A 98 3.95 -11.73 -15.92
N ARG A 99 3.43 -10.50 -15.77
CA ARG A 99 2.18 -10.04 -16.39
C ARG A 99 2.41 -9.13 -17.60
N SER A 100 3.57 -8.50 -17.69
CA SER A 100 3.91 -7.45 -18.65
C SER A 100 5.18 -7.74 -19.44
N THR A 101 6.05 -8.63 -18.96
CA THR A 101 7.18 -9.14 -19.74
C THR A 101 7.23 -10.66 -19.59
N ASP A 102 7.09 -11.40 -20.68
CA ASP A 102 7.48 -12.82 -20.66
C ASP A 102 8.97 -12.84 -20.36
N ARG A 103 9.33 -13.15 -19.09
CA ARG A 103 10.69 -13.37 -18.57
C ARG A 103 11.76 -12.78 -19.49
N ALA A 104 11.90 -11.46 -19.50
CA ALA A 104 12.98 -10.85 -20.28
C ALA A 104 14.30 -11.37 -19.73
N VAL A 105 14.91 -12.30 -20.47
CA VAL A 105 16.28 -12.79 -20.30
C VAL A 105 17.16 -11.99 -21.23
#